data_AF-A0A151J0G3-F1
#
_entry.id   AF-A0A151J0G3-F1
#
_cell.length_a   1.000
_cell.length_b   1.000
_cell.length_c   1.000
_cell.angle_alpha   90.00
_cell.angle_beta   90.00
_cell.angle_gamma   90.00
#
_symmetry.space_group_name_H-M   'P 1'
#
loop_
_entity.id
_entity.type
_entity.pdbx_description
1 polymer ?
#
loop_
_entity_poly.entity_id
_entity_poly.type
_entity_poly.pdbx_seq_one_letter_code
_entity_poly.pdbx_strand_id
1 'polypeptide(L)'
;MFQLFVAVAILSMLINAELQRTPLYETNSTQRSIDIDHQQNYSDKRRIIRIKLRDDHENSFFGYISIGSFPQYFKVLFDTSSSNSWILSKNCRSNTSACNSELKKNYGNSQSTTYIPSNTSFDIEYDGDTISGYLCTDVAYFDFSSLIAIQNQTFGEAISYERRKFPFSPNYQGVVGMGYSTSAITGIPFLNNMVQQGLLLRPVFSIYMKREYVFLVYATCVYINVFSGIGELILGDIDSSLYVGKLTNVNVTRKGYWQFNMKSTVQLGNNILCENDCQAIIDSSNPRISGPPSAIAVINKYIRTISPNNPGIVSNR
;
A
#
# COMPACT_ATOMS: atom_id res chain seq x y z
N MET A 1 30.91 -9.53 -39.69
CA MET A 1 30.84 -10.74 -38.85
C MET A 1 30.43 -10.46 -37.40
N PHE A 2 30.96 -9.42 -36.74
CA PHE A 2 30.65 -9.12 -35.33
C PHE A 2 29.16 -8.79 -35.06
N GLN A 3 28.52 -8.01 -35.95
CA GLN A 3 27.09 -7.65 -35.82
C GLN A 3 26.14 -8.85 -35.91
N LEU A 4 26.47 -9.85 -36.74
CA LEU A 4 25.68 -11.07 -36.87
C LEU A 4 25.78 -11.92 -35.59
N PHE A 5 26.97 -11.95 -34.98
CA PHE A 5 27.23 -12.67 -33.73
C PHE A 5 26.46 -12.06 -32.55
N VAL A 6 26.41 -10.73 -32.46
CA VAL A 6 25.62 -10.02 -31.44
C VAL A 6 24.13 -10.24 -31.63
N ALA A 7 23.62 -10.21 -32.87
CA ALA A 7 22.21 -10.47 -33.14
C ALA A 7 21.80 -11.91 -32.78
N VAL A 8 22.64 -12.91 -33.09
CA VAL A 8 22.39 -14.31 -32.73
C VAL A 8 22.47 -14.54 -31.22
N ALA A 9 23.39 -13.87 -30.52
CA ALA A 9 23.50 -13.93 -29.06
C ALA A 9 22.29 -13.28 -28.35
N ILE A 10 21.75 -12.18 -28.89
CA ILE A 10 20.54 -11.55 -28.35
C ILE A 10 19.31 -12.45 -28.60
N LEU A 11 19.18 -13.03 -29.81
CA LEU A 11 18.10 -13.97 -30.09
C LEU A 11 18.18 -15.22 -29.19
N SER A 12 19.37 -15.76 -28.94
CA SER A 12 19.52 -16.94 -28.07
C SER A 12 19.21 -16.64 -26.60
N MET A 13 19.55 -15.43 -26.11
CA MET A 13 19.14 -14.99 -24.76
C MET A 13 17.62 -14.77 -24.64
N LEU A 14 16.96 -14.30 -25.71
CA LEU A 14 15.50 -14.14 -25.75
C LEU A 14 14.77 -15.49 -25.85
N ILE A 15 15.34 -16.47 -26.55
CA ILE A 15 14.78 -17.83 -26.66
C ILE A 15 14.96 -18.61 -25.34
N ASN A 16 16.04 -18.36 -24.59
CA ASN A 16 16.30 -19.01 -23.29
C ASN A 16 15.69 -18.29 -22.08
N ALA A 17 14.96 -17.19 -22.28
CA ALA A 17 14.18 -16.58 -21.21
C ALA A 17 12.91 -17.41 -20.97
N GLU A 18 13.06 -18.60 -20.39
CA GLU A 18 11.94 -19.39 -19.92
C GLU A 18 11.20 -18.62 -18.84
N LEU A 19 10.02 -18.11 -19.19
CA LEU A 19 9.13 -17.46 -18.24
C LEU A 19 8.55 -18.54 -17.33
N GLN A 20 9.17 -18.75 -16.16
CA GLN A 20 8.69 -19.73 -15.19
C GLN A 20 7.36 -19.24 -14.59
N ARG A 21 6.24 -19.60 -15.22
CA ARG A 21 4.90 -19.35 -14.69
C ARG A 21 4.57 -20.44 -13.68
N THR A 22 4.38 -20.06 -12.43
CA THR A 22 3.79 -20.96 -11.43
C THR A 22 2.28 -20.98 -11.65
N PRO A 23 1.68 -22.09 -12.09
CA PRO A 23 0.23 -22.19 -12.18
C PRO A 23 -0.38 -22.01 -10.79
N LEU A 24 -1.35 -21.11 -10.68
CA LEU A 24 -2.15 -20.96 -9.46
C LEU A 24 -3.27 -21.99 -9.52
N TYR A 25 -3.30 -22.90 -8.55
CA TYR A 25 -4.37 -23.89 -8.42
C TYR A 25 -5.47 -23.33 -7.52
N GLU A 26 -6.71 -23.43 -7.97
CA GLU A 26 -7.88 -23.00 -7.23
C GLU A 26 -8.00 -23.82 -5.94
N THR A 27 -8.09 -23.15 -4.80
CA THR A 27 -8.32 -23.83 -3.52
C THR A 27 -9.81 -23.79 -3.20
N ASN A 28 -10.34 -24.91 -2.68
CA ASN A 28 -11.73 -24.98 -2.23
C ASN A 28 -11.95 -23.99 -1.07
N SER A 29 -12.48 -22.82 -1.39
CA SER A 29 -12.98 -21.83 -0.45
C SER A 29 -14.47 -22.08 -0.20
N THR A 30 -14.88 -22.06 1.06
CA THR A 30 -16.29 -21.99 1.42
C THR A 30 -16.85 -20.66 0.93
N GLN A 31 -17.51 -20.68 -0.23
CA GLN A 31 -18.23 -19.54 -0.79
C GLN A 31 -19.32 -19.11 0.18
N ARG A 32 -19.15 -17.92 0.77
CA ARG A 32 -20.28 -17.11 1.23
C ARG A 32 -20.45 -15.99 0.22
N SER A 33 -21.60 -15.96 -0.46
CA SER A 33 -22.07 -14.75 -1.10
C SER A 33 -22.24 -13.71 0.00
N ILE A 34 -21.57 -12.58 -0.17
CA ILE A 34 -21.82 -11.42 0.67
C ILE A 34 -23.01 -10.71 0.03
N ASP A 35 -24.23 -11.15 0.38
CA ASP A 35 -25.43 -10.35 0.17
C ASP A 35 -25.44 -9.29 1.27
N ILE A 36 -24.77 -8.16 1.04
CA ILE A 36 -24.99 -6.95 1.84
C ILE A 36 -26.29 -6.34 1.35
N ASP A 37 -27.41 -6.94 1.76
CA ASP A 37 -28.71 -6.30 1.64
C ASP A 37 -28.97 -5.51 2.92
N HIS A 38 -28.46 -4.27 2.94
CA HIS A 38 -28.86 -3.27 3.91
C HIS A 38 -29.64 -2.17 3.19
N GLN A 39 -30.88 -2.51 2.83
CA GLN A 39 -31.93 -1.51 2.58
C GLN A 39 -32.29 -0.82 3.91
N GLN A 40 -31.47 0.16 4.29
CA GLN A 40 -31.93 1.27 5.11
C GLN A 40 -31.96 2.53 4.23
N ASN A 41 -33.09 3.23 4.28
CA ASN A 41 -33.38 4.50 3.59
C ASN A 41 -32.40 5.60 4.04
N TYR A 42 -31.14 5.51 3.64
CA TYR A 42 -30.17 6.58 3.77
C TYR A 42 -30.09 7.36 2.46
N SER A 43 -30.29 8.67 2.59
CA SER A 43 -30.06 9.75 1.62
C SER A 43 -28.97 9.48 0.56
N ASP A 44 -29.20 10.01 -0.65
CA ASP A 44 -28.38 10.08 -1.89
C ASP A 44 -26.94 10.67 -1.75
N LYS A 45 -26.35 10.60 -0.54
CA LYS A 45 -25.00 11.07 -0.20
C LYS A 45 -23.93 9.98 -0.26
N ARG A 46 -24.32 8.71 -0.30
CA ARG A 46 -23.39 7.58 -0.40
C ARG A 46 -22.76 7.54 -1.79
N ARG A 47 -21.43 7.43 -1.87
CA ARG A 47 -20.70 7.46 -3.14
C ARG A 47 -19.65 6.36 -3.22
N ILE A 48 -19.17 6.15 -4.45
CA ILE A 48 -17.97 5.39 -4.76
C ILE A 48 -16.87 6.42 -4.96
N ILE A 49 -15.76 6.26 -4.24
CA ILE A 49 -14.60 7.16 -4.33
C ILE A 49 -13.47 6.40 -5.01
N ARG A 50 -12.90 6.98 -6.07
CA ARG A 50 -11.78 6.42 -6.81
C ARG A 50 -10.55 7.29 -6.65
N ILE A 51 -9.48 6.71 -6.12
CA ILE A 51 -8.20 7.36 -5.90
C ILE A 51 -7.19 6.72 -6.84
N LYS A 52 -6.59 7.53 -7.73
CA LYS A 52 -5.50 7.05 -8.58
C LYS A 52 -4.27 6.78 -7.74
N LEU A 53 -3.72 5.58 -7.89
CA LEU A 53 -2.45 5.18 -7.30
C LEU A 53 -1.35 5.28 -8.36
N ARG A 54 -0.21 5.86 -7.99
CA ARG A 54 0.96 5.99 -8.83
C ARG A 54 2.11 5.18 -8.25
N ASP A 55 2.73 4.38 -9.10
CA ASP A 55 4.03 3.75 -8.83
C ASP A 55 5.13 4.83 -8.84
N ASP A 56 6.04 4.78 -7.87
CA ASP A 56 7.22 5.64 -7.81
C ASP A 56 8.46 5.05 -8.47
N HIS A 57 8.32 3.91 -9.16
CA HIS A 57 9.42 3.12 -9.75
C HIS A 57 10.33 2.44 -8.73
N GLU A 58 10.03 2.59 -7.43
CA GLU A 58 10.63 1.84 -6.33
C GLU A 58 9.65 0.82 -5.75
N ASN A 59 8.62 0.47 -6.54
CA ASN A 59 7.56 -0.52 -6.28
C ASN A 59 6.55 -0.13 -5.18
N SER A 60 6.46 1.15 -4.82
CA SER A 60 5.47 1.62 -3.86
C SER A 60 4.32 2.37 -4.56
N PHE A 61 3.07 2.10 -4.15
CA PHE A 61 1.89 2.75 -4.71
C PHE A 61 1.39 3.87 -3.80
N PHE A 62 1.34 5.09 -4.33
CA PHE A 62 0.89 6.27 -3.60
C PHE A 62 -0.34 6.87 -4.23
N GLY A 63 -1.25 7.35 -3.41
CA GLY A 63 -2.26 8.30 -3.87
C GLY A 63 -2.04 9.64 -3.21
N TYR A 64 -3.05 10.48 -3.34
CA TYR A 64 -3.05 11.79 -2.72
C TYR A 64 -4.34 11.99 -1.94
N ILE A 65 -4.22 12.70 -0.83
CA ILE A 65 -5.34 13.17 -0.02
C ILE A 65 -5.21 14.67 0.18
N SER A 66 -6.27 15.30 0.67
CA SER A 66 -6.16 16.65 1.21
C SER A 66 -6.74 16.78 2.60
N ILE A 67 -6.15 17.68 3.39
CA ILE A 67 -6.55 17.95 4.78
C ILE A 67 -6.67 19.46 4.99
N GLY A 68 -7.69 19.85 5.75
CA GLY A 68 -7.94 21.22 6.17
C GLY A 68 -9.09 21.89 5.43
N SER A 69 -9.68 22.89 6.09
CA SER A 69 -10.69 23.81 5.55
C SER A 69 -10.24 24.55 4.29
N PHE A 70 -8.94 24.87 4.20
CA PHE A 70 -8.25 25.22 2.96
C PHE A 70 -7.41 24.01 2.56
N PRO A 71 -7.90 23.14 1.64
CA PRO A 71 -7.32 21.83 1.40
C PRO A 71 -5.82 21.89 1.05
N GLN A 72 -5.01 21.28 1.91
CA GLN A 72 -3.57 21.06 1.70
C GLN A 72 -3.36 19.64 1.16
N TYR A 73 -2.53 19.49 0.13
CA TYR A 73 -2.39 18.23 -0.62
C TYR A 73 -1.17 17.42 -0.18
N PHE A 74 -1.38 16.13 0.08
CA PHE A 74 -0.34 15.22 0.55
C PHE A 74 -0.31 13.94 -0.28
N LYS A 75 0.89 13.56 -0.74
CA LYS A 75 1.17 12.24 -1.29
C LYS A 75 1.31 11.28 -0.13
N VAL A 76 0.52 10.21 -0.12
CA VAL A 76 0.45 9.26 0.99
C VAL A 76 0.53 7.81 0.52
N LEU A 77 1.10 6.96 1.37
CA LEU A 77 0.94 5.51 1.27
C LEU A 77 -0.41 5.10 1.85
N PHE A 78 -1.12 4.23 1.15
CA PHE A 78 -2.27 3.52 1.69
C PHE A 78 -1.79 2.18 2.20
N ASP A 79 -1.76 2.02 3.52
CA ASP A 79 -1.12 0.89 4.18
C ASP A 79 -2.14 -0.02 4.86
N THR A 80 -2.39 -1.20 4.29
CA THR A 80 -3.26 -2.21 4.88
C THR A 80 -2.62 -2.99 6.03
N SER A 81 -1.30 -2.87 6.24
CA SER A 81 -0.59 -3.51 7.35
C SER A 81 -0.62 -2.68 8.64
N SER A 82 -0.99 -1.39 8.58
CA SER A 82 -1.14 -0.54 9.75
C SER A 82 -2.52 0.11 9.83
N SER A 83 -2.88 0.56 11.04
CA SER A 83 -4.13 1.29 11.29
C SER A 83 -3.89 2.75 11.66
N ASN A 84 -2.63 3.18 11.59
CA ASN A 84 -2.22 4.51 12.02
C ASN A 84 -2.11 5.44 10.83
N SER A 85 -2.62 6.66 10.98
CA SER A 85 -2.50 7.69 9.97
C SER A 85 -1.69 8.86 10.51
N TRP A 86 -0.73 9.34 9.72
CA TRP A 86 0.13 10.47 10.09
C TRP A 86 0.57 11.23 8.86
N ILE A 87 0.81 12.53 9.03
CA ILE A 87 1.29 13.45 7.99
C ILE A 87 2.43 14.26 8.59
N LEU A 88 3.52 14.43 7.83
CA LEU A 88 4.64 15.28 8.21
C LEU A 88 4.16 16.72 8.43
N SER A 89 4.53 17.28 9.57
CA SER A 89 4.28 18.67 9.92
C SER A 89 5.32 19.58 9.26
N LYS A 90 4.91 20.83 8.97
CA LYS A 90 5.86 21.93 8.70
C LYS A 90 6.79 22.20 9.89
N ASN A 91 6.37 21.80 11.09
CA ASN A 91 7.16 21.88 12.30
C ASN A 91 8.09 20.68 12.50
N CYS A 92 8.26 19.78 11.52
CA CYS A 92 9.19 18.67 11.69
C CYS A 92 10.64 19.17 11.83
N ARG A 93 11.33 18.73 12.89
CA ARG A 93 12.67 19.24 13.26
C ARG A 93 13.80 18.24 13.07
N SER A 94 13.52 17.02 12.64
CA SER A 94 14.56 16.00 12.46
C SER A 94 15.53 16.41 11.35
N ASN A 95 16.82 16.15 11.55
CA ASN A 95 17.86 16.32 10.53
C ASN A 95 17.81 15.23 9.45
N THR A 96 16.62 14.85 9.02
CA THR A 96 16.40 13.90 7.93
C THR A 96 15.90 14.64 6.70
N SER A 97 16.27 14.17 5.52
CA SER A 97 15.75 14.70 4.26
C SER A 97 14.24 14.47 4.10
N ALA A 98 13.62 13.67 4.96
CA ALA A 98 12.16 13.58 5.06
C ALA A 98 11.54 14.91 5.52
N CYS A 99 12.14 15.57 6.52
CA CYS A 99 11.65 16.82 7.11
C CYS A 99 12.27 18.07 6.48
N ASN A 100 13.52 17.98 6.02
CA ASN A 100 14.29 19.12 5.51
C ASN A 100 14.15 19.32 3.99
N SER A 101 13.30 18.57 3.29
CA SER A 101 13.12 18.76 1.85
C SER A 101 12.24 19.97 1.57
N GLU A 102 12.83 21.05 1.04
CA GLU A 102 12.11 22.26 0.61
C GLU A 102 11.06 21.98 -0.48
N LEU A 103 11.20 20.85 -1.20
CA LEU A 103 10.24 20.39 -2.21
C LEU A 103 8.97 19.79 -1.60
N LYS A 104 8.99 19.40 -0.32
CA LYS A 104 7.86 18.74 0.34
C LYS A 104 6.96 19.78 1.02
N LYS A 105 5.78 19.96 0.45
CA LYS A 105 4.69 20.68 1.12
C LYS A 105 4.13 19.83 2.27
N ASN A 106 4.65 20.04 3.47
CA ASN A 106 4.20 19.40 4.71
C ASN A 106 2.96 20.11 5.30
N TYR A 107 2.28 19.45 6.24
CA TYR A 107 1.04 19.94 6.84
C TYR A 107 1.28 21.16 7.73
N GLY A 108 0.60 22.27 7.41
CA GLY A 108 0.58 23.48 8.22
C GLY A 108 -0.77 23.65 8.90
N ASN A 109 -0.84 23.31 10.18
CA ASN A 109 -2.07 23.43 10.97
C ASN A 109 -2.66 24.86 10.99
N SER A 110 -1.82 25.90 11.01
CA SER A 110 -2.23 27.31 10.99
C SER A 110 -2.97 27.74 9.72
N GLN A 111 -2.95 26.92 8.67
CA GLN A 111 -3.64 27.18 7.41
C GLN A 111 -5.05 26.58 7.37
N SER A 112 -5.49 25.92 8.44
CA SER A 112 -6.83 25.33 8.54
C SER A 112 -7.61 25.91 9.71
N THR A 113 -8.80 26.45 9.44
CA THR A 113 -9.75 26.92 10.47
C THR A 113 -10.52 25.78 11.13
N THR A 114 -10.44 24.55 10.60
CA THR A 114 -11.07 23.34 11.14
C THR A 114 -10.09 22.47 11.93
N TYR A 115 -8.84 22.90 12.05
CA TYR A 115 -7.83 22.24 12.87
C TYR A 115 -8.20 22.29 14.36
N ILE A 116 -8.13 21.14 15.00
CA ILE A 116 -8.33 20.96 16.43
C ILE A 116 -7.06 20.30 17.00
N PRO A 117 -6.27 21.01 17.83
CA PRO A 117 -5.08 20.45 18.45
C PRO A 117 -5.42 19.36 19.47
N SER A 118 -4.51 18.42 19.67
CA SER A 118 -4.51 17.53 20.84
C SER A 118 -3.13 17.50 21.48
N ASN A 119 -3.08 17.37 22.82
CA ASN A 119 -1.84 17.22 23.58
C ASN A 119 -1.40 15.75 23.69
N THR A 120 -2.13 14.81 23.08
CA THR A 120 -1.77 13.39 23.07
C THR A 120 -0.59 13.18 22.13
N SER A 121 0.55 12.77 22.67
CA SER A 121 1.69 12.36 21.86
C SER A 121 1.50 10.97 21.26
N PHE A 122 2.19 10.71 20.16
CA PHE A 122 2.31 9.37 19.58
C PHE A 122 3.76 9.09 19.19
N ASP A 123 4.12 7.81 19.20
CA ASP A 123 5.40 7.30 18.74
C ASP A 123 5.14 5.95 18.05
N ILE A 124 5.60 5.80 16.82
CA ILE A 124 5.42 4.60 16.01
C ILE A 124 6.75 4.18 15.39
N GLU A 125 7.06 2.89 15.50
CA GLU A 125 8.17 2.26 14.80
C GLU A 125 7.68 1.40 13.62
N TYR A 126 8.17 1.70 12.41
CA TYR A 126 7.90 0.93 11.19
C TYR A 126 9.20 0.41 10.59
N ASP A 127 9.45 -0.89 10.65
CA ASP A 127 10.56 -1.53 9.95
C ASP A 127 11.93 -0.82 10.12
N GLY A 128 12.17 -0.15 11.26
CA GLY A 128 13.40 0.60 11.56
C GLY A 128 13.31 2.12 11.33
N ASP A 129 12.16 2.63 10.93
CA ASP A 129 11.81 4.04 10.96
C ASP A 129 11.07 4.35 12.26
N THR A 130 11.31 5.53 12.84
CA THR A 130 10.60 6.04 14.02
C THR A 130 9.93 7.36 13.68
N ILE A 131 8.62 7.45 13.90
CA ILE A 131 7.80 8.62 13.61
C ILE A 131 7.09 9.02 14.89
N SER A 132 7.26 10.28 15.29
CA SER A 132 6.62 10.79 16.51
C SER A 132 6.11 12.22 16.37
N GLY A 133 5.15 12.54 17.22
CA GLY A 133 4.56 13.87 17.31
C GLY A 133 3.31 13.89 18.16
N TYR A 134 2.32 14.67 17.73
CA TYR A 134 1.07 14.86 18.47
C TYR A 134 -0.12 14.53 17.59
N LEU A 135 -1.19 14.05 18.21
CA LEU A 135 -2.45 13.88 17.51
C LEU A 135 -3.06 15.25 17.21
N CYS A 136 -3.76 15.33 16.09
CA CYS A 136 -4.62 16.45 15.79
C CYS A 136 -5.85 15.96 15.03
N THR A 137 -6.87 16.79 14.96
CA THR A 137 -8.09 16.49 14.21
C THR A 137 -8.35 17.60 13.21
N ASP A 138 -8.72 17.24 11.99
CA ASP A 138 -9.14 18.19 10.96
C ASP A 138 -10.13 17.51 10.00
N VAL A 139 -10.67 18.27 9.05
CA VAL A 139 -11.43 17.74 7.91
C VAL A 139 -10.47 17.18 6.87
N ALA A 140 -10.80 16.03 6.28
CA ALA A 140 -10.00 15.39 5.25
C ALA A 140 -10.82 14.95 4.03
N TYR A 141 -10.14 14.72 2.90
CA TYR A 141 -10.76 14.36 1.63
C TYR A 141 -9.89 13.36 0.86
N PHE A 142 -10.51 12.33 0.27
CA PHE A 142 -9.86 11.35 -0.58
C PHE A 142 -9.93 11.68 -2.08
N ASP A 143 -10.93 12.44 -2.50
CA ASP A 143 -11.15 12.80 -3.89
C ASP A 143 -11.05 14.31 -4.08
N PHE A 144 -10.33 14.71 -5.12
CA PHE A 144 -10.21 16.11 -5.54
C PHE A 144 -11.45 16.62 -6.27
N SER A 145 -12.23 15.70 -6.84
CA SER A 145 -13.37 16.00 -7.70
C SER A 145 -14.72 15.88 -6.99
N SER A 146 -14.83 14.99 -5.99
CA SER A 146 -15.99 14.92 -5.11
C SER A 146 -15.63 15.50 -3.73
N LEU A 147 -16.28 16.59 -3.35
CA LEU A 147 -16.11 17.30 -2.07
C LEU A 147 -16.67 16.49 -0.87
N ILE A 148 -16.38 15.18 -0.81
CA ILE A 148 -16.79 14.32 0.31
C ILE A 148 -15.84 14.57 1.46
N ALA A 149 -16.28 15.44 2.36
CA ALA A 149 -15.59 15.78 3.57
C ALA A 149 -15.72 14.66 4.61
N ILE A 150 -14.58 14.12 5.04
CA ILE A 150 -14.45 13.26 6.21
C ILE A 150 -14.30 14.20 7.40
N GLN A 151 -15.36 14.37 8.16
CA GLN A 151 -15.36 15.27 9.31
C GLN A 151 -14.59 14.65 10.48
N ASN A 152 -14.00 15.51 11.32
CA ASN A 152 -13.37 15.11 12.58
C ASN A 152 -12.38 13.94 12.43
N GLN A 153 -11.54 13.97 11.39
CA GLN A 153 -10.54 12.94 11.18
C GLN A 153 -9.31 13.20 12.06
N THR A 154 -9.09 12.34 13.04
CA THR A 154 -7.87 12.36 13.86
C THR A 154 -6.70 11.69 13.13
N PHE A 155 -5.52 12.29 13.18
CA PHE A 155 -4.27 11.72 12.66
C PHE A 155 -3.07 12.27 13.42
N GLY A 156 -1.90 11.66 13.24
CA GLY A 156 -0.64 12.17 13.80
C GLY A 156 -0.06 13.33 12.99
N GLU A 157 0.08 14.49 13.60
CA GLU A 157 0.96 15.56 13.11
C GLU A 157 2.40 15.21 13.50
N ALA A 158 3.15 14.65 12.55
CA ALA A 158 4.50 14.14 12.78
C ALA A 158 5.52 15.28 12.78
N ILE A 159 6.16 15.51 13.94
CA ILE A 159 7.21 16.53 14.13
C ILE A 159 8.61 15.93 14.20
N SER A 160 8.71 14.61 14.22
CA SER A 160 9.96 13.88 14.08
C SER A 160 9.79 12.70 13.11
N TYR A 161 10.79 12.50 12.25
CA TYR A 161 10.92 11.34 11.39
C TYR A 161 12.39 10.92 11.35
N GLU A 162 12.68 9.74 11.86
CA GLU A 162 14.00 9.12 11.90
C GLU A 162 14.00 7.82 11.11
N ARG A 163 14.99 7.60 10.26
CA ARG A 163 15.08 6.42 9.40
C ARG A 163 16.43 5.74 9.62
N ARG A 164 16.42 4.49 10.12
CA ARG A 164 17.65 3.77 10.48
C ARG A 164 18.17 2.84 9.38
N LYS A 165 17.29 2.32 8.50
CA LYS A 165 17.66 1.23 7.57
C LYS A 165 18.03 1.64 6.16
N PHE A 166 17.55 2.77 5.64
CA PHE A 166 17.81 3.17 4.25
C PHE A 166 18.31 4.62 4.14
N PRO A 167 19.33 4.88 3.30
CA PRO A 167 19.95 6.20 3.19
C PRO A 167 19.07 7.23 2.46
N PHE A 168 18.04 6.79 1.74
CA PHE A 168 17.13 7.67 0.99
C PHE A 168 15.87 7.96 1.79
N SER A 169 15.44 9.23 1.77
CA SER A 169 14.20 9.63 2.42
C SER A 169 12.98 9.20 1.60
N PRO A 170 11.87 8.87 2.29
CA PRO A 170 10.61 8.54 1.61
C PRO A 170 10.17 9.62 0.65
N ASN A 171 9.66 9.26 -0.53
CA ASN A 171 9.07 10.20 -1.49
C ASN A 171 7.56 10.39 -1.25
N TYR A 172 7.15 10.59 0.00
CA TYR A 172 5.78 10.83 0.43
C TYR A 172 5.76 11.71 1.69
N GLN A 173 4.60 12.32 1.99
CA GLN A 173 4.40 13.15 3.19
C GLN A 173 3.69 12.43 4.32
N GLY A 174 3.12 11.25 4.09
CA GLY A 174 2.52 10.49 5.18
C GLY A 174 1.96 9.12 4.80
N VAL A 175 1.28 8.53 5.77
CA VAL A 175 0.65 7.21 5.66
C VAL A 175 -0.81 7.35 6.08
N VAL A 176 -1.69 6.68 5.34
CA VAL A 176 -3.08 6.43 5.71
C VAL A 176 -3.20 4.95 6.04
N GLY A 177 -3.38 4.65 7.32
CA GLY A 177 -3.60 3.30 7.80
C GLY A 177 -4.98 2.79 7.40
N MET A 178 -5.02 1.64 6.73
CA MET A 178 -6.22 1.00 6.19
C MET A 178 -6.59 -0.29 6.95
N GLY A 179 -5.88 -0.58 8.03
CA GLY A 179 -6.12 -1.71 8.93
C GLY A 179 -7.32 -1.53 9.87
N TYR A 180 -7.47 -2.46 10.82
CA TYR A 180 -8.57 -2.44 11.79
C TYR A 180 -8.31 -1.46 12.94
N SER A 181 -9.34 -0.72 13.34
CA SER A 181 -9.24 0.27 14.44
C SER A 181 -8.72 -0.26 15.78
N THR A 182 -8.78 -1.57 16.03
CA THR A 182 -8.24 -2.24 17.22
C THR A 182 -6.72 -2.12 17.35
N SER A 183 -6.00 -1.76 16.28
CA SER A 183 -4.54 -1.55 16.27
C SER A 183 -4.15 -0.08 16.04
N ALA A 184 -5.10 0.86 16.13
CA ALA A 184 -4.85 2.27 15.91
C ALA A 184 -4.46 2.99 17.21
N ILE A 185 -3.32 3.68 17.17
CA ILE A 185 -2.79 4.57 18.22
C ILE A 185 -3.09 6.03 17.87
N THR A 186 -3.21 6.35 16.57
CA THR A 186 -3.38 7.72 16.04
C THR A 186 -4.83 8.16 15.82
N GLY A 187 -5.77 7.52 16.53
CA GLY A 187 -7.20 7.79 16.42
C GLY A 187 -7.95 6.82 15.52
N ILE A 188 -9.21 7.12 15.21
CA ILE A 188 -10.06 6.27 14.38
C ILE A 188 -9.52 6.28 12.93
N PRO A 189 -9.24 5.12 12.31
CA PRO A 189 -8.79 5.06 10.92
C PRO A 189 -9.80 5.69 9.95
N PHE A 190 -9.31 6.23 8.84
CA PHE A 190 -10.12 6.95 7.86
C PHE A 190 -11.33 6.14 7.38
N LEU A 191 -11.13 4.87 7.00
CA LEU A 191 -12.22 4.00 6.54
C LEU A 191 -13.31 3.81 7.60
N ASN A 192 -12.91 3.60 8.85
CA ASN A 192 -13.87 3.44 9.96
C ASN A 192 -14.68 4.72 10.16
N ASN A 193 -14.04 5.88 10.11
CA ASN A 193 -14.70 7.17 10.26
C ASN A 193 -15.69 7.43 9.11
N MET A 194 -15.32 7.10 7.87
CA MET A 194 -16.21 7.20 6.71
C MET A 194 -17.42 6.26 6.79
N VAL A 195 -17.23 5.04 7.29
CA VAL A 195 -18.33 4.10 7.53
C VAL A 195 -19.28 4.63 8.61
N GLN A 196 -18.74 5.17 9.71
CA GLN A 196 -19.55 5.79 10.78
C GLN A 196 -20.34 7.00 10.29
N GLN A 197 -19.76 7.80 9.39
CA GLN A 197 -20.41 8.95 8.77
C GLN A 197 -21.35 8.58 7.60
N GLY A 198 -21.43 7.30 7.21
CA GLY A 198 -22.29 6.85 6.11
C GLY A 198 -21.88 7.39 4.74
N LEU A 199 -20.60 7.65 4.52
CA LEU A 199 -20.09 8.29 3.30
C LEU A 199 -19.93 7.31 2.13
N LEU A 200 -19.77 6.02 2.42
CA LEU A 200 -19.49 4.98 1.41
C LEU A 200 -20.77 4.28 0.97
N LEU A 201 -20.88 3.99 -0.33
CA LEU A 201 -21.97 3.16 -0.88
C LEU A 201 -22.08 1.81 -0.19
N ARG A 202 -20.93 1.13 -0.01
CA ARG A 202 -20.80 -0.11 0.73
C ARG A 202 -19.60 -0.02 1.68
N PRO A 203 -19.60 -0.70 2.84
CA PRO A 203 -18.46 -0.68 3.77
C PRO A 203 -17.33 -1.61 3.28
N VAL A 204 -16.86 -1.41 2.05
CA VAL A 204 -15.79 -2.17 1.41
C VAL A 204 -14.82 -1.21 0.72
N PHE A 205 -13.58 -1.63 0.56
CA PHE A 205 -12.64 -1.00 -0.37
C PHE A 205 -11.95 -2.08 -1.20
N SER A 206 -11.44 -1.70 -2.37
CA SER A 206 -10.65 -2.57 -3.23
C SER A 206 -9.43 -1.82 -3.75
N ILE A 207 -8.34 -2.56 -3.99
CA ILE A 207 -7.09 -2.01 -4.51
C ILE A 207 -6.74 -2.76 -5.79
N TYR A 208 -6.58 -2.02 -6.87
CA TYR A 208 -6.02 -2.47 -8.12
C TYR A 208 -4.61 -1.88 -8.27
N MET A 209 -3.61 -2.75 -8.45
CA MET A 209 -2.22 -2.35 -8.67
C MET A 209 -1.79 -2.79 -10.07
N LYS A 210 -1.67 -1.83 -10.99
CA LYS A 210 -1.15 -2.11 -12.32
C LYS A 210 0.36 -2.26 -12.25
N ARG A 211 0.86 -3.48 -12.50
CA ARG A 211 2.30 -3.71 -12.68
C ARG A 211 2.71 -3.28 -14.08
N GLU A 212 3.67 -2.36 -14.16
CA GLU A 212 4.28 -1.97 -15.43
C GLU A 212 5.71 -2.50 -15.50
N TYR A 213 6.04 -3.18 -16.60
CA TYR A 213 7.38 -3.71 -16.82
C TYR A 213 8.19 -2.68 -17.61
N VAL A 214 9.21 -2.09 -16.98
CA VAL A 214 10.16 -1.23 -17.69
C VAL A 214 11.13 -2.11 -18.47
N PHE A 215 10.99 -2.16 -19.80
CA PHE A 215 12.01 -2.72 -20.67
C PHE A 215 13.16 -1.71 -20.83
N LEU A 216 14.30 -1.99 -20.19
CA LEU A 216 15.54 -1.29 -20.47
C LEU A 216 16.02 -1.71 -21.86
N VAL A 217 15.81 -0.88 -22.87
CA VAL A 217 16.47 -1.03 -24.17
C VAL A 217 17.89 -0.50 -24.03
N TYR A 218 18.83 -1.37 -23.67
CA TYR A 218 20.26 -1.06 -23.48
C TYR A 218 20.99 -0.47 -24.70
N ALA A 219 20.32 -0.34 -25.84
CA ALA A 219 20.91 0.24 -27.06
C ALA A 219 20.93 1.78 -27.07
N THR A 220 20.14 2.45 -26.21
CA THR A 220 20.11 3.91 -26.10
C THR A 220 19.93 4.28 -24.65
N CYS A 221 20.84 5.09 -24.08
CA CYS A 221 20.70 5.71 -22.76
C CYS A 221 19.56 6.75 -22.75
N VAL A 222 18.35 6.32 -23.06
CA VAL A 222 17.13 7.11 -23.06
C VAL A 222 16.15 6.39 -22.15
N TYR A 223 15.95 6.92 -20.95
CA TYR A 223 14.85 6.53 -20.08
C TYR A 223 13.56 7.09 -20.68
N ILE A 224 12.84 6.29 -21.46
CA ILE A 224 11.48 6.67 -21.86
C ILE A 224 10.52 6.15 -20.79
N ASN A 225 10.20 7.02 -19.82
CA ASN A 225 9.07 6.79 -18.91
C ASN A 225 7.77 6.99 -19.69
N VAL A 226 7.23 5.93 -20.30
CA VAL A 226 6.03 6.08 -21.13
C VAL A 226 4.75 6.07 -20.29
N PHE A 227 4.63 5.25 -19.25
CA PHE A 227 3.54 5.37 -18.27
C PHE A 227 4.03 4.88 -16.90
N SER A 228 3.65 5.58 -15.83
CA SER A 228 3.66 4.96 -14.51
C SER A 228 2.40 4.11 -14.42
N GLY A 229 2.52 2.85 -13.97
CA GLY A 229 1.38 1.98 -13.79
C GLY A 229 0.34 2.68 -12.92
N ILE A 230 -0.79 3.08 -13.50
CA ILE A 230 -1.88 3.70 -12.76
C ILE A 230 -2.67 2.57 -12.10
N GLY A 231 -2.46 2.41 -10.79
CA GLY A 231 -3.36 1.63 -9.94
C GLY A 231 -4.57 2.47 -9.51
N GLU A 232 -5.52 1.83 -8.84
CA GLU A 232 -6.69 2.49 -8.25
C GLU A 232 -7.00 1.93 -6.86
N LEU A 233 -7.26 2.82 -5.90
CA LEU A 233 -7.95 2.50 -4.66
C LEU A 233 -9.40 2.95 -4.79
N ILE A 234 -10.32 2.01 -4.59
CA ILE A 234 -11.75 2.23 -4.72
C ILE A 234 -12.39 2.05 -3.35
N LEU A 235 -13.04 3.10 -2.85
CA LEU A 235 -13.79 3.06 -1.59
C LEU A 235 -15.28 3.00 -1.90
N GLY A 236 -16.00 2.09 -1.26
CA GLY A 236 -17.44 1.93 -1.47
C GLY A 236 -17.82 0.88 -2.51
N ASP A 237 -16.86 0.31 -3.24
CA ASP A 237 -17.14 -0.59 -4.37
C ASP A 237 -15.99 -1.55 -4.70
N ILE A 238 -16.31 -2.54 -5.55
CA ILE A 238 -15.36 -3.46 -6.16
C ILE A 238 -15.65 -3.47 -7.67
N ASP A 239 -14.71 -2.96 -8.46
CA ASP A 239 -14.90 -2.81 -9.90
C ASP A 239 -14.60 -4.13 -10.65
N SER A 240 -15.66 -4.76 -11.16
CA SER A 240 -15.56 -5.99 -11.95
C SER A 240 -14.79 -5.87 -13.27
N SER A 241 -14.57 -4.66 -13.77
CA SER A 241 -13.73 -4.45 -14.97
C SER A 241 -12.23 -4.57 -14.70
N LEU A 242 -11.81 -4.54 -13.42
CA LEU A 242 -10.40 -4.56 -13.01
C LEU A 242 -9.89 -5.97 -12.63
N TYR A 243 -10.74 -7.00 -12.71
CA TYR A 243 -10.35 -8.38 -12.45
C TYR A 243 -11.07 -9.37 -13.38
N VAL A 244 -10.53 -10.58 -13.49
CA VAL A 244 -11.12 -11.66 -14.29
C VAL A 244 -11.57 -12.79 -13.37
N GLY A 245 -12.70 -13.41 -13.70
CA GLY A 245 -13.24 -14.54 -12.93
C GLY A 245 -14.01 -14.08 -11.69
N LYS A 246 -14.01 -14.93 -10.66
CA LYS A 246 -14.72 -14.68 -9.39
C LYS A 246 -13.72 -14.38 -8.28
N LEU A 247 -14.14 -13.57 -7.30
CA LEU A 247 -13.35 -13.31 -6.11
C LEU A 247 -13.45 -14.50 -5.15
N THR A 248 -12.30 -14.88 -4.59
CA THR A 248 -12.20 -15.87 -3.52
C THR A 248 -12.13 -15.17 -2.19
N ASN A 249 -13.18 -15.34 -1.37
CA ASN A 249 -13.23 -14.76 -0.04
C ASN A 249 -12.50 -15.66 0.97
N VAL A 250 -11.79 -15.02 1.89
CA VAL A 250 -11.15 -15.66 3.05
C VAL A 250 -11.54 -14.90 4.31
N ASN A 251 -11.75 -15.64 5.41
CA ASN A 251 -12.12 -15.03 6.67
C ASN A 251 -10.90 -14.41 7.35
N VAL A 252 -11.09 -13.20 7.90
CA VAL A 252 -10.07 -12.57 8.74
C VAL A 252 -9.93 -13.34 10.04
N THR A 253 -8.72 -13.81 10.35
CA THR A 253 -8.42 -14.62 11.54
C THR A 253 -8.15 -13.77 12.77
N ARG A 254 -7.55 -12.59 12.59
CA ARG A 254 -7.27 -11.63 13.67
C ARG A 254 -7.57 -10.21 13.23
N LYS A 255 -8.62 -9.61 13.81
CA LYS A 255 -9.06 -8.23 13.55
C LYS A 255 -8.09 -7.22 14.19
N GLY A 256 -7.01 -6.95 13.48
CA GLY A 256 -5.98 -5.95 13.76
C GLY A 256 -5.23 -5.65 12.46
N TYR A 257 -4.97 -6.72 11.71
CA TYR A 257 -4.45 -6.72 10.35
C TYR A 257 -5.51 -7.29 9.39
N TRP A 258 -5.32 -7.11 8.09
CA TRP A 258 -5.99 -7.91 7.05
C TRP A 258 -5.35 -9.29 6.97
N GLN A 259 -5.43 -10.04 8.08
CA GLN A 259 -4.79 -11.35 8.26
C GLN A 259 -5.76 -12.49 7.97
N PHE A 260 -5.29 -13.51 7.26
CA PHE A 260 -6.07 -14.71 6.95
C PHE A 260 -5.21 -15.98 7.05
N ASN A 261 -5.88 -17.13 7.18
CA ASN A 261 -5.21 -18.43 7.19
C ASN A 261 -4.83 -18.84 5.76
N MET A 262 -3.56 -19.17 5.56
CA MET A 262 -3.05 -19.79 4.35
C MET A 262 -2.84 -21.27 4.62
N LYS A 263 -3.55 -22.12 3.86
CA LYS A 263 -3.50 -23.57 4.04
C LYS A 263 -2.15 -24.14 3.60
N SER A 264 -1.81 -25.28 4.19
CA SER A 264 -0.62 -26.13 3.95
C SER A 264 -0.46 -26.71 2.54
N THR A 265 -1.16 -26.15 1.55
CA THR A 265 -1.08 -26.52 0.14
C THR A 265 -0.15 -25.62 -0.67
N VAL A 266 0.55 -24.66 -0.04
CA VAL A 266 1.53 -23.82 -0.74
C VAL A 266 2.79 -24.64 -1.03
N GLN A 267 2.86 -25.14 -2.27
CA GLN A 267 3.95 -25.99 -2.75
C GLN A 267 4.86 -25.22 -3.72
N LEU A 268 6.16 -25.46 -3.59
CA LEU A 268 7.18 -25.02 -4.54
C LEU A 268 8.04 -26.21 -4.95
N GLY A 269 7.78 -26.74 -6.15
CA GLY A 269 8.29 -28.05 -6.55
C GLY A 269 7.82 -29.10 -5.54
N ASN A 270 8.76 -29.82 -4.92
CA ASN A 270 8.47 -30.84 -3.92
C ASN A 270 8.46 -30.31 -2.47
N ASN A 271 8.64 -29.00 -2.26
CA ASN A 271 8.70 -28.41 -0.92
C ASN A 271 7.35 -27.80 -0.56
N ILE A 272 6.88 -28.07 0.66
CA ILE A 272 5.73 -27.37 1.23
C ILE A 272 6.27 -26.19 2.04
N LEU A 273 5.86 -24.96 1.71
CA LEU A 273 6.39 -23.75 2.36
C LEU A 273 5.68 -23.42 3.69
N CYS A 274 4.56 -24.10 3.97
CA CYS A 274 3.61 -23.76 5.03
C CYS A 274 2.98 -25.04 5.62
N GLU A 275 3.79 -26.03 6.03
CA GLU A 275 3.33 -27.40 6.37
C GLU A 275 2.21 -27.49 7.42
N ASN A 276 2.14 -26.56 8.37
CA ASN A 276 1.18 -26.58 9.48
C ASN A 276 0.09 -25.50 9.36
N ASP A 277 -0.22 -25.09 8.13
CA ASP A 277 -0.89 -23.83 7.84
C ASP A 277 -0.08 -22.63 8.40
N CYS A 278 -0.35 -21.44 7.89
CA CYS A 278 0.36 -20.24 8.29
C CYS A 278 -0.55 -19.03 8.14
N GLN A 279 -0.16 -17.93 8.76
CA GLN A 279 -0.90 -16.67 8.65
C GLN A 279 -0.27 -15.82 7.56
N ALA A 280 -1.12 -15.21 6.74
CA ALA A 280 -0.73 -14.21 5.77
C ALA A 280 -1.44 -12.90 6.08
N ILE A 281 -0.79 -11.78 5.82
CA ILE A 281 -1.39 -10.44 5.87
C ILE A 281 -1.37 -9.84 4.46
N ILE A 282 -2.42 -9.10 4.12
CA ILE A 282 -2.39 -8.25 2.93
C ILE A 282 -1.72 -6.93 3.33
N ASP A 283 -0.55 -6.68 2.77
CA ASP A 283 0.28 -5.49 3.02
C ASP A 283 0.47 -4.73 1.70
N SER A 284 -0.36 -3.72 1.45
CA SER A 284 -0.30 -2.87 0.27
C SER A 284 0.88 -1.90 0.27
N SER A 285 1.56 -1.74 1.41
CA SER A 285 2.73 -0.87 1.55
C SER A 285 4.03 -1.58 1.24
N ASN A 286 4.03 -2.92 1.27
CA ASN A 286 5.21 -3.73 1.00
C ASN A 286 5.29 -4.08 -0.51
N PRO A 287 6.35 -3.66 -1.21
CA PRO A 287 6.53 -3.99 -2.63
C PRO A 287 6.79 -5.47 -2.91
N ARG A 288 7.07 -6.28 -1.87
CA ARG A 288 7.57 -7.66 -1.98
C ARG A 288 6.67 -8.64 -1.23
N ILE A 289 6.73 -9.90 -1.65
CA ILE A 289 6.18 -10.99 -0.84
C ILE A 289 7.22 -11.32 0.25
N SER A 290 6.82 -11.15 1.50
CA SER A 290 7.66 -11.46 2.65
C SER A 290 7.22 -12.74 3.34
N GLY A 291 8.17 -13.45 3.94
CA GLY A 291 7.89 -14.66 4.71
C GLY A 291 9.07 -15.09 5.58
N PRO A 292 8.90 -16.19 6.33
CA PRO A 292 9.94 -16.69 7.22
C PRO A 292 11.25 -16.96 6.46
N PRO A 293 12.42 -16.62 7.04
CA PRO A 293 13.72 -16.80 6.38
C PRO A 293 13.96 -18.21 5.82
N SER A 294 13.45 -19.25 6.49
CA SER A 294 13.52 -20.64 6.03
C SER A 294 12.76 -20.87 4.72
N ALA A 295 11.53 -20.37 4.62
CA ALA A 295 10.72 -20.47 3.40
C ALA A 295 11.32 -19.64 2.27
N ILE A 296 11.82 -18.43 2.57
CA ILE A 296 12.46 -17.55 1.58
C ILE A 296 13.76 -18.15 1.06
N ALA A 297 14.56 -18.81 1.92
CA ALA A 297 15.76 -19.52 1.49
C ALA A 297 15.43 -20.67 0.52
N VAL A 298 14.35 -21.42 0.76
CA VAL A 298 13.87 -22.47 -0.17
C VAL A 298 13.45 -21.85 -1.50
N ILE A 299 12.69 -20.76 -1.47
CA ILE A 299 12.28 -20.03 -2.69
C ILE A 299 13.52 -19.58 -3.46
N ASN A 300 14.43 -18.85 -2.84
CA ASN A 300 15.65 -18.32 -3.47
C ASN A 300 16.54 -19.40 -4.07
N LYS A 301 16.66 -20.55 -3.39
CA LYS A 301 17.37 -21.73 -3.91
C LYS A 301 16.68 -22.29 -5.15
N TYR A 302 15.35 -22.38 -5.13
CA TYR A 302 14.56 -22.92 -6.25
C TYR A 302 14.64 -22.04 -7.51
N ILE A 303 14.52 -20.72 -7.35
CA ILE A 303 14.60 -19.75 -8.46
C ILE A 303 16.05 -19.36 -8.84
N ARG A 304 17.06 -19.99 -8.23
CA ARG A 304 18.50 -19.81 -8.51
C ARG A 304 18.98 -18.36 -8.37
N THR A 305 18.43 -17.59 -7.44
CA THR A 305 18.95 -16.24 -7.13
C THR A 305 20.19 -16.37 -6.23
N ILE A 306 21.36 -15.92 -6.70
CA ILE A 306 22.67 -16.19 -6.08
C ILE A 306 23.10 -15.12 -5.05
N SER A 307 22.32 -14.08 -4.76
CA SER A 307 22.81 -12.98 -3.90
C SER A 307 22.03 -12.81 -2.59
N PRO A 308 22.68 -12.90 -1.42
CA PRO A 308 22.14 -12.42 -0.15
C PRO A 308 21.84 -10.92 -0.16
N ASN A 309 22.44 -10.17 -1.11
CA ASN A 309 22.38 -8.71 -1.20
C ASN A 309 21.55 -8.19 -2.38
N ASN A 310 20.96 -9.09 -3.19
CA ASN A 310 19.97 -8.73 -4.19
C ASN A 310 18.70 -9.55 -3.91
N PRO A 311 17.89 -9.13 -2.94
CA PRO A 311 16.67 -9.84 -2.63
C PRO A 311 15.80 -9.75 -3.88
N GLY A 312 15.42 -10.90 -4.45
CA GLY A 312 14.57 -10.97 -5.63
C GLY A 312 13.14 -10.48 -5.34
N ILE A 313 12.15 -11.15 -5.93
CA ILE A 313 10.71 -10.86 -5.74
C ILE A 313 10.26 -11.04 -4.27
N VAL A 314 11.09 -11.71 -3.45
CA VAL A 314 10.79 -12.09 -2.07
C VAL A 314 11.78 -11.50 -1.07
N SER A 315 11.32 -11.22 0.15
CA SER A 315 12.15 -10.68 1.24
C SER A 315 11.96 -11.41 2.56
N ASN A 316 13.02 -11.43 3.38
CA ASN A 316 12.94 -11.94 4.75
C ASN A 316 12.19 -10.91 5.62
N ARG A 317 11.23 -11.37 6.41
CA ARG A 317 10.60 -10.60 7.48
C ARG A 317 10.41 -11.51 8.69
#